data_AF-A0A3P6RQZ9-F1
#
_entry.id   AF-A0A3P6RQZ9-F1
#
_cell.length_a   1.000
_cell.length_b   1.000
_cell.length_c   1.000
_cell.angle_alpha   90.00
_cell.angle_beta   90.00
_cell.angle_gamma   90.00
#
_symmetry.space_group_name_H-M   'P 1'
#
loop_
_entity.id
_entity.type
_entity.pdbx_description
1 polymer ?
#
loop_
_entity_poly.entity_id
_entity_poly.type
_entity_poly.pdbx_seq_one_letter_code
_entity_poly.pdbx_strand_id
1 'polypeptide(L)' 'MLLSKDIATCSTAEDLRTGERVAVKKFGRPFQSTIHAKRTYRELKLLRTLKHPNVLDMLDVFTPDPDVTLLNNV' A
#
# COMPACT_ATOMS: atom_id res chain seq x y z
N MET A 1 4.14 -8.29 -9.88
CA MET A 1 3.13 -7.21 -10.02
C MET A 1 3.85 -5.99 -10.59
N LEU A 2 3.74 -5.76 -11.91
CA LEU A 2 4.34 -4.60 -12.58
C LEU A 2 3.48 -3.37 -12.31
N LEU A 3 3.72 -2.69 -11.18
CA LEU A 3 3.15 -1.37 -10.94
C LEU A 3 4.28 -0.41 -10.62
N SER A 4 4.67 0.32 -11.67
CA SER A 4 5.36 1.62 -11.67
C SER A 4 6.34 1.86 -10.54
N LYS A 5 7.64 1.77 -10.88
CA LYS A 5 8.76 2.19 -10.03
C LYS A 5 8.65 3.64 -9.53
N ASP A 6 7.76 4.45 -10.11
CA ASP A 6 7.71 5.89 -9.87
C ASP A 6 6.78 6.34 -8.74
N ILE A 7 5.92 5.47 -8.16
CA ILE A 7 4.91 5.90 -7.16
C ILE A 7 4.91 5.12 -5.84
N ALA A 8 5.71 4.06 -5.72
CA ALA A 8 5.80 3.29 -4.50
C ALA A 8 7.13 2.56 -4.36
N THR A 9 7.59 2.40 -3.12
CA THR A 9 8.77 1.60 -2.77
C THR A 9 8.33 0.38 -1.98
N CYS A 10 8.89 -0.79 -2.30
CA CYS A 10 8.65 -2.02 -1.56
C CYS A 10 9.90 -2.41 -0.78
N SER A 11 9.71 -2.83 0.46
CA SER A 11 10.76 -3.34 1.33
C SER A 11 10.29 -4.61 2.01
N THR A 12 11.22 -5.51 2.32
CA THR A 12 10.94 -6.69 3.14
C THR A 12 11.10 -6.33 4.62
N ALA A 13 10.19 -6.82 5.45
CA ALA A 13 10.25 -6.65 6.90
C ALA A 13 9.88 -7.97 7.58
N GLU A 14 10.14 -8.05 8.88
CA GLU A 14 9.68 -9.14 9.75
C GLU A 14 8.56 -8.60 10.64
N ASP A 15 7.41 -9.25 10.65
CA ASP A 15 6.35 -8.95 11.61
C ASP A 15 6.72 -9.54 12.97
N LEU A 16 7.05 -8.69 13.93
CA LEU A 16 7.50 -9.10 15.26
C LEU A 16 6.41 -9.81 16.08
N ARG A 17 5.13 -9.70 15.70
CA ARG A 17 4.03 -10.42 16.39
C ARG A 17 3.94 -11.88 15.99
N THR A 18 4.28 -12.18 14.74
CA THR A 18 4.10 -13.52 14.13
C THR A 18 5.42 -14.20 13.79
N GLY A 19 6.50 -13.44 13.65
CA GLY A 19 7.80 -13.90 13.13
C GLY A 19 7.82 -14.08 11.60
N GLU A 20 6.75 -13.70 10.89
CA GLU A 20 6.66 -13.91 9.44
C GLU A 20 7.35 -12.79 8.66
N ARG A 21 7.93 -13.16 7.50
CA ARG A 21 8.46 -12.17 6.56
C ARG A 21 7.32 -11.57 5.74
N VAL A 22 7.22 -10.26 5.75
CA VAL A 22 6.20 -9.49 5.04
C VAL A 22 6.80 -8.54 4.01
N ALA A 23 6.03 -8.21 2.99
CA ALA A 23 6.37 -7.15 2.05
C ALA A 23 5.60 -5.88 2.41
N VAL A 24 6.32 -4.80 2.72
CA VAL A 24 5.74 -3.49 3.02
C VAL A 24 5.86 -2.61 1.78
N LYS A 25 4.72 -2.15 1.27
CA LYS A 25 4.65 -1.22 0.14
C LYS A 25 4.30 0.18 0.64
N LYS A 26 5.24 1.12 0.52
CA LYS A 26 5.02 2.54 0.82
C LYS A 26 4.62 3.28 -0.45
N PHE A 27 3.43 3.85 -0.48
CA PHE A 27 3.02 4.78 -1.55
C PHE A 27 3.65 6.15 -1.27
N GLY A 28 4.33 6.72 -2.26
CA GLY A 28 4.88 8.07 -2.15
C GLY A 28 3.96 9.07 -2.82
N ARG A 29 3.58 10.15 -2.12
CA ARG A 29 2.74 11.21 -2.67
C ARG A 29 1.45 10.71 -3.33
N PRO A 30 0.71 9.75 -2.72
CA PRO A 30 -0.46 9.15 -3.36
C PRO A 30 -1.57 10.17 -3.66
N PHE A 31 -1.61 11.31 -2.96
CA PHE A 31 -2.64 12.35 -3.14
C PHE A 31 -2.16 13.58 -3.92
N GLN A 32 -0.93 13.57 -4.46
CA GLN A 32 -0.38 14.70 -5.22
C GLN A 32 -1.17 15.04 -6.49
N SER A 33 -1.84 14.04 -7.09
CA SER A 33 -2.72 14.25 -8.23
C SER A 33 -3.92 13.32 -8.17
N THR A 34 -4.99 13.70 -8.87
CA THR A 34 -6.18 12.84 -8.99
C THR A 34 -5.86 11.50 -9.67
N ILE A 35 -4.84 11.47 -10.55
CA ILE A 35 -4.38 10.25 -11.21
C ILE A 35 -3.70 9.32 -10.20
N HIS A 36 -2.78 9.85 -9.38
CA HIS A 36 -2.10 9.08 -8.34
C HIS A 36 -3.11 8.55 -7.32
N ALA A 37 -4.04 9.40 -6.86
CA ALA A 37 -5.03 9.03 -5.86
C ALA A 37 -5.95 7.91 -6.38
N LYS A 38 -6.46 8.04 -7.62
CA LYS A 38 -7.28 7.01 -8.26
C LYS A 38 -6.52 5.70 -8.44
N ARG A 39 -5.23 5.77 -8.75
CA ARG A 39 -4.39 4.58 -8.94
C ARG A 39 -4.16 3.84 -7.64
N THR A 40 -3.73 4.53 -6.59
CA THR A 40 -3.54 3.96 -5.25
C THR A 40 -4.84 3.39 -4.71
N TYR A 41 -5.97 4.11 -4.87
CA TYR A 41 -7.28 3.60 -4.45
C TYR A 41 -7.68 2.32 -5.17
N ARG A 42 -7.50 2.25 -6.50
CA ARG A 42 -7.81 1.05 -7.28
C ARG A 42 -6.97 -0.15 -6.84
N GLU A 43 -5.68 0.06 -6.59
CA GLU A 43 -4.79 -1.00 -6.11
C GLU A 43 -5.24 -1.55 -4.75
N LEU A 44 -5.48 -0.67 -3.77
CA LEU A 44 -5.99 -1.05 -2.45
C LEU A 44 -7.35 -1.74 -2.53
N LYS A 45 -8.26 -1.24 -3.37
CA LYS A 45 -9.58 -1.82 -3.54
C LYS A 45 -9.50 -3.23 -4.12
N LEU A 46 -8.70 -3.43 -5.16
CA LEU A 46 -8.52 -4.74 -5.79
C LEU A 46 -7.91 -5.75 -4.82
N LEU A 47 -6.83 -5.39 -4.14
CA LEU A 47 -6.19 -6.27 -3.15
C LEU A 47 -7.14 -6.64 -2.01
N ARG A 48 -7.99 -5.71 -1.55
CA ARG A 48 -8.98 -6.00 -0.50
C ARG A 48 -10.12 -6.91 -0.97
N THR A 49 -10.53 -6.81 -2.23
CA THR A 49 -11.69 -7.56 -2.75
C THR A 49 -11.35 -8.91 -3.38
N LEU A 50 -10.13 -9.07 -3.91
CA LEU A 50 -9.73 -10.30 -4.58
C LEU A 50 -9.15 -11.28 -3.56
N LYS A 51 -9.88 -12.38 -3.32
CA LYS A 51 -9.46 -13.47 -2.43
C LYS A 51 -9.28 -14.74 -3.25
N HIS A 52 -8.04 -15.05 -3.62
CA HIS A 52 -7.70 -16.19 -4.46
C HIS A 52 -6.26 -16.66 -4.16
N PRO A 53 -5.96 -17.97 -4.16
CA PRO A 53 -4.62 -18.49 -3.83
C PRO A 53 -3.48 -17.97 -4.73
N ASN A 54 -3.81 -17.47 -5.93
CA ASN A 54 -2.84 -16.88 -6.86
C ASN A 54 -2.86 -15.34 -6.89
N VAL A 55 -3.58 -14.70 -5.97
CA VAL A 55 -3.59 -13.25 -5.80
C VAL A 55 -3.03 -12.93 -4.43
N LEU A 56 -2.15 -11.93 -4.36
CA LEU A 56 -1.57 -11.48 -3.10
C LEU A 56 -2.67 -10.97 -2.16
N ASP A 57 -2.64 -11.42 -0.91
CA ASP A 57 -3.52 -10.88 0.11
C ASP A 57 -2.90 -9.66 0.80
N MET A 58 -3.74 -8.69 1.15
CA MET A 58 -3.36 -7.50 1.89
C MET A 58 -3.58 -7.76 3.38
N LEU A 59 -2.49 -7.92 4.12
CA LEU A 59 -2.52 -8.20 5.55
C LEU A 59 -2.97 -6.99 6.37
N ASP A 60 -2.41 -5.82 6.07
CA ASP A 60 -2.69 -4.57 6.79
C ASP A 60 -2.49 -3.33 5.89
N VAL A 61 -3.12 -2.21 6.27
CA VAL A 61 -2.94 -0.88 5.68
C VAL A 61 -2.96 0.16 6.79
N PHE A 62 -1.88 0.92 6.89
CA PHE A 62 -1.72 1.95 7.89
C PHE A 62 -1.12 3.22 7.27
N THR A 63 -1.23 4.31 8.01
CA THR A 63 -0.52 5.57 7.75
C THR A 63 0.19 5.98 9.05
N PRO A 64 1.41 6.55 8.98
CA PRO A 64 2.04 7.14 10.16
C PRO A 64 1.35 8.44 10.59
N ASP A 65 0.54 9.06 9.72
CA ASP A 65 -0.15 10.31 10.05
C ASP A 65 -1.34 10.05 11.00
N PRO A 66 -1.48 10.83 12.08
CA PRO A 66 -2.57 10.65 13.04
C PRO A 66 -3.92 11.18 12.53
N ASP A 67 -3.92 12.02 11.49
CA ASP A 67 -5.12 12.69 10.98
C ASP A 67 -5.16 12.67 9.44
N VAL A 68 -6.37 12.53 8.89
CA VAL A 68 -6.62 12.48 7.44
C VAL A 68 -6.25 13.77 6.70
N THR A 69 -6.23 14.91 7.37
CA THR A 69 -5.83 16.21 6.80
C THR A 69 -4.33 16.26 6.47
N LEU A 70 -3.52 15.48 7.16
CA LEU A 70 -2.06 15.42 6.98
C LEU A 70 -1.63 14.46 5.87
N LEU A 71 -2.56 13.61 5.40
CA LEU A 71 -2.30 12.54 4.44
C LEU A 71 -1.75 13.03 3.09
N ASN A 72 -1.93 14.33 2.78
CA ASN A 72 -1.38 14.98 1.60
C ASN A 72 0.17 15.06 1.60
N ASN A 73 0.81 14.86 2.76
CA ASN A 73 2.27 14.92 2.93
C ASN A 73 2.97 13.56 2.81
N VAL A 74 2.20 12.45 2.76
CA VAL A 74 2.71 11.07 2.57
C VAL A 74 3.27 10.91 1.17
#